data_AF-A0A7R8CWN9-F1
#
_entry.id   AF-A0A7R8CWN9-F1
#
_cell.length_a   1.000
_cell.length_b   1.000
_cell.length_c   1.000
_cell.angle_alpha   90.00
_cell.angle_beta   90.00
_cell.angle_gamma   90.00
#
_symmetry.space_group_name_H-M   'P 1'
#
loop_
_entity.id
_entity.type
_entity.pdbx_description
1 polymer ?
#
loop_
_entity_poly.entity_id
_entity_poly.type
_entity_poly.pdbx_seq_one_letter_code
_entity_poly.pdbx_strand_id
1 'polypeptide(L)'
;MSELMFSFSDGLKEMVERLNERGLKETDVLSLDIGGDRYNIRRSFLLRLPNTRLGRLARCCTSDEAEQFCDIVYMDSLPIEFFFDRSSDNFSSILVVGEITFETNNFHLSSIGCALVLKKDLEYWGIDELLMEPCCALKYYPEIEICVNEKEGDLKVKAREKEKAEEENFGDTTVGRIRSWLWNVLEYPWTSRLAQFMAFFSLGNGRGIYSHIHHINNGRIPRGNCYRGVSPFYYNY
;
A
#
# COMPACT_ATOMS: atom_id res chain seq x y z
N MET A 1 -2.25 -16.94 12.41
CA MET A 1 -1.74 -16.14 11.27
C MET A 1 -0.41 -16.66 10.76
N SER A 2 0.55 -17.01 11.63
CA SER A 2 1.84 -17.60 11.24
C SER A 2 1.71 -18.97 10.56
N GLU A 3 0.83 -19.85 11.03
CA GLU A 3 0.67 -21.22 10.48
C GLU A 3 0.09 -21.25 9.04
N LEU A 4 -0.78 -20.30 8.68
CA LEU A 4 -1.37 -20.22 7.34
C LEU A 4 -0.41 -19.60 6.31
N MET A 5 0.42 -18.63 6.70
CA MET A 5 1.52 -18.14 5.85
C MET A 5 2.58 -19.22 5.62
N PHE A 6 2.91 -19.99 6.68
CA PHE A 6 3.89 -21.07 6.61
C PHE A 6 3.43 -22.18 5.66
N SER A 7 2.15 -22.61 5.77
CA SER A 7 1.54 -23.60 4.87
C SER A 7 1.53 -23.18 3.39
N PHE A 8 1.44 -21.87 3.10
CA PHE A 8 1.38 -21.38 1.72
C PHE A 8 2.77 -21.24 1.08
N SER A 9 3.77 -20.77 1.83
CA SER A 9 5.18 -20.80 1.40
C SER A 9 5.65 -22.23 1.13
N ASP A 10 5.24 -23.18 1.97
CA ASP A 10 5.53 -24.60 1.77
C ASP A 10 4.81 -25.18 0.54
N GLY A 11 3.54 -24.82 0.32
CA GLY A 11 2.81 -25.22 -0.90
C GLY A 11 3.39 -24.65 -2.18
N LEU A 12 3.99 -23.45 -2.11
CA LEU A 12 4.73 -22.82 -3.20
C LEU A 12 6.03 -23.56 -3.51
N LYS A 13 6.79 -23.91 -2.46
CA LYS A 13 8.01 -24.70 -2.59
C LYS A 13 7.68 -26.06 -3.19
N GLU A 14 6.62 -26.71 -2.71
CA GLU A 14 6.14 -27.97 -3.26
C GLU A 14 5.72 -27.83 -4.73
N MET A 15 5.02 -26.75 -5.12
CA MET A 15 4.66 -26.46 -6.51
C MET A 15 5.90 -26.26 -7.39
N VAL A 16 6.86 -25.45 -6.94
CA VAL A 16 8.14 -25.22 -7.64
C VAL A 16 8.96 -26.51 -7.72
N GLU A 17 8.92 -27.34 -6.68
CA GLU A 17 9.61 -28.64 -6.61
C GLU A 17 8.96 -29.64 -7.57
N ARG A 18 7.63 -29.74 -7.64
CA ARG A 18 6.89 -30.51 -8.67
C ARG A 18 7.22 -30.03 -10.08
N LEU A 19 7.34 -28.71 -10.28
CA LEU A 19 7.83 -28.17 -11.54
C LEU A 19 9.28 -28.61 -11.77
N ASN A 20 10.12 -28.83 -10.76
CA ASN A 20 11.51 -29.25 -10.94
C ASN A 20 11.75 -30.75 -11.05
N GLU A 21 10.87 -31.61 -10.51
CA GLU A 21 11.04 -33.07 -10.35
C GLU A 21 11.32 -33.91 -11.62
N ARG A 22 11.12 -33.38 -12.83
CA ARG A 22 11.32 -34.17 -14.08
C ARG A 22 12.76 -34.26 -14.63
N GLY A 23 13.80 -34.20 -13.79
CA GLY A 23 15.20 -34.38 -14.22
C GLY A 23 15.67 -33.35 -15.25
N LEU A 24 15.91 -32.11 -14.78
CA LEU A 24 16.27 -30.99 -15.65
C LEU A 24 17.79 -30.85 -15.81
N LYS A 25 18.21 -30.39 -16.98
CA LYS A 25 19.56 -29.83 -17.14
C LYS A 25 19.58 -28.46 -16.48
N GLU A 26 20.69 -28.13 -15.83
CA GLU A 26 20.89 -26.85 -15.12
C GLU A 26 20.75 -25.62 -16.04
N THR A 27 20.95 -25.82 -17.35
CA THR A 27 20.72 -24.82 -18.41
C THR A 27 19.25 -24.49 -18.67
N ASP A 28 18.33 -25.36 -18.24
CA ASP A 28 16.89 -25.21 -18.46
C ASP A 28 16.18 -24.53 -17.28
N VAL A 29 16.92 -24.21 -16.22
CA VAL A 29 16.44 -23.59 -14.98
C VAL A 29 16.98 -22.16 -14.89
N LEU A 30 16.13 -21.26 -14.41
CA LEU A 30 16.46 -19.87 -14.09
C LEU A 30 16.24 -19.67 -12.58
N SER A 31 17.17 -18.96 -11.94
CA SER A 31 17.04 -18.52 -10.55
C SER A 31 16.48 -17.10 -10.51
N LEU A 32 15.39 -16.88 -9.78
CA LEU A 32 14.81 -15.57 -9.56
C LEU A 32 14.96 -15.23 -8.06
N ASP A 33 15.72 -14.18 -7.74
CA ASP A 33 15.81 -13.61 -6.38
C ASP A 33 14.89 -12.39 -6.30
N ILE A 34 13.86 -12.47 -5.47
CA ILE A 34 12.83 -11.44 -5.34
C ILE A 34 12.81 -11.00 -3.88
N GLY A 35 13.40 -9.82 -3.63
CA GLY A 35 13.45 -9.27 -2.28
C GLY A 35 14.21 -10.15 -1.27
N GLY A 36 15.07 -11.06 -1.74
CA GLY A 36 15.82 -12.01 -0.93
C GLY A 36 15.29 -13.44 -0.95
N ASP A 37 14.09 -13.68 -1.47
CA ASP A 37 13.54 -15.03 -1.66
C ASP A 37 13.90 -15.58 -3.03
N ARG A 38 14.52 -16.77 -3.05
CA ARG A 38 14.97 -17.41 -4.30
C ARG A 38 14.01 -18.47 -4.82
N TYR A 39 13.73 -18.40 -6.12
CA TYR A 39 12.85 -19.30 -6.84
C TYR A 39 13.57 -19.89 -8.06
N ASN A 40 13.75 -21.21 -8.08
CA ASN A 40 14.32 -21.92 -9.22
C ASN A 40 13.20 -22.44 -10.13
N ILE A 41 13.05 -21.85 -11.31
CA ILE A 41 11.92 -22.10 -12.21
C ILE A 41 12.43 -22.51 -13.59
N ARG A 42 11.73 -23.46 -14.23
CA ARG A 42 12.03 -23.84 -15.62
C ARG A 42 11.86 -22.67 -16.57
N ARG A 43 12.83 -22.47 -17.45
CA ARG A 43 12.72 -21.52 -18.56
C ARG A 43 11.49 -21.78 -19.43
N SER A 44 11.20 -23.06 -19.71
CA SER A 44 10.02 -23.47 -20.47
C SER A 44 8.69 -23.08 -19.81
N PHE A 45 8.63 -23.03 -18.49
CA PHE A 45 7.44 -22.56 -17.76
C PHE A 45 7.20 -21.08 -18.03
N LEU A 46 8.23 -20.24 -17.89
CA LEU A 46 8.14 -18.80 -18.10
C LEU A 46 7.84 -18.42 -19.56
N LEU A 47 8.38 -19.19 -20.52
CA LEU A 47 8.10 -18.99 -21.95
C LEU A 47 6.61 -19.13 -22.31
N ARG A 48 5.81 -19.82 -21.49
CA ARG A 48 4.36 -19.95 -21.67
C ARG A 48 3.58 -18.71 -21.26
N LEU A 49 4.22 -17.73 -20.64
CA LEU A 49 3.63 -16.46 -20.21
C LEU A 49 4.15 -15.30 -21.09
N PRO A 50 3.86 -15.28 -22.41
CA PRO A 50 4.56 -14.41 -23.34
C PRO A 50 4.36 -12.91 -23.07
N ASN A 51 3.26 -12.51 -22.44
CA ASN A 51 2.99 -11.09 -22.21
C ASN A 51 3.50 -10.58 -20.85
N THR A 52 3.88 -11.49 -19.95
CA THR A 52 4.40 -11.13 -18.63
C THR A 52 5.85 -10.69 -18.72
N ARG A 53 6.31 -9.99 -17.68
CA ARG A 53 7.72 -9.59 -17.49
C ARG A 53 8.62 -10.82 -17.50
N LEU A 54 8.24 -11.87 -16.76
CA LEU A 54 9.04 -13.09 -16.66
C LEU A 54 9.12 -13.87 -17.97
N GLY A 55 8.05 -13.93 -18.76
CA GLY A 55 8.11 -14.61 -20.06
C GLY A 55 8.89 -13.84 -21.11
N ARG A 56 8.94 -12.50 -21.01
CA ARG A 56 9.87 -11.67 -21.79
C ARG A 56 11.31 -11.91 -21.36
N LEU A 57 11.60 -11.88 -20.06
CA LEU A 57 12.91 -12.19 -19.50
C LEU A 57 13.43 -13.57 -19.93
N ALA A 58 12.56 -14.59 -19.92
CA ALA A 58 12.91 -15.94 -20.36
C ALA A 58 13.25 -16.07 -21.86
N ARG A 59 13.02 -15.03 -22.68
CA ARG A 59 13.45 -14.99 -24.08
C ARG A 59 14.72 -14.19 -24.30
N CYS A 60 15.15 -13.39 -23.32
CA CYS A 60 16.37 -12.61 -23.44
C CYS A 60 17.59 -13.54 -23.60
N CYS A 61 18.47 -13.17 -24.51
CA CYS A 61 19.71 -13.90 -24.79
C CYS A 61 20.96 -13.14 -24.34
N THR A 62 20.83 -11.85 -23.99
CA THR A 62 21.93 -10.97 -23.58
C THR A 62 21.62 -10.27 -22.25
N SER A 63 22.67 -9.80 -21.56
CA SER A 63 22.54 -9.04 -20.30
C SER A 63 21.71 -7.78 -20.52
N ASP A 64 22.05 -7.01 -21.56
CA ASP A 64 21.40 -5.74 -21.91
C ASP A 64 19.90 -5.87 -22.17
N GLU A 65 19.44 -7.00 -22.75
CA GLU A 65 18.02 -7.29 -22.92
C GLU A 65 17.35 -7.65 -21.59
N ALA A 66 18.04 -8.39 -20.72
CA ALA A 66 17.50 -8.83 -19.44
C ALA A 66 17.35 -7.68 -18.43
N GLU A 67 18.28 -6.73 -18.44
CA GLU A 67 18.28 -5.53 -17.57
C GLU A 67 17.04 -4.62 -17.78
N GLN A 68 16.31 -4.79 -18.87
CA GLN A 68 15.02 -4.10 -19.07
C GLN A 68 13.88 -4.70 -18.23
N PHE A 69 14.05 -5.94 -17.76
CA PHE A 69 13.01 -6.71 -17.09
C PHE A 69 13.38 -7.10 -15.64
N CYS A 70 14.66 -7.09 -15.27
CA CYS A 70 15.16 -7.31 -13.91
C CYS A 70 16.10 -6.18 -13.46
N ASP A 71 16.36 -6.09 -12.15
CA ASP A 71 17.21 -5.02 -11.59
C ASP A 71 18.71 -5.36 -11.68
N ILE A 72 19.07 -6.64 -11.49
CA ILE A 72 20.44 -7.14 -11.68
C ILE A 72 20.37 -8.52 -12.33
N VAL A 73 21.31 -8.82 -13.24
CA VAL A 73 21.45 -10.13 -13.88
C VAL A 73 22.86 -10.67 -13.71
N TYR A 74 22.96 -11.97 -13.39
CA TYR A 74 24.22 -12.69 -13.24
C TYR A 74 24.34 -13.77 -14.32
N MET A 75 24.69 -13.39 -15.56
CA MET A 75 24.79 -14.32 -16.70
C MET A 75 25.86 -15.42 -16.51
N ASP A 76 26.88 -15.17 -15.71
CA ASP A 76 27.98 -16.12 -15.45
C ASP A 76 27.64 -17.18 -14.39
N SER A 77 26.45 -17.09 -13.77
CA SER A 77 25.96 -18.07 -12.80
C SER A 77 25.28 -19.27 -13.49
N LEU A 78 25.34 -20.43 -12.86
CA LEU A 78 24.63 -21.63 -13.29
C LEU A 78 23.81 -22.18 -12.11
N PRO A 79 22.46 -22.16 -12.16
CA PRO A 79 21.61 -21.54 -13.19
C PRO A 79 21.74 -20.01 -13.25
N ILE A 80 21.36 -19.41 -14.38
CA ILE A 80 21.36 -17.94 -14.55
C ILE A 80 20.44 -17.30 -13.50
N GLU A 81 20.97 -16.34 -12.75
CA GLU A 81 20.28 -15.66 -11.66
C GLU A 81 19.85 -14.23 -12.06
N PHE A 82 18.58 -13.91 -11.77
CA PHE A 82 17.96 -12.60 -11.97
C PHE A 82 17.46 -12.06 -10.63
N PHE A 83 17.82 -10.82 -10.30
CA PHE A 83 17.44 -10.15 -9.08
C PHE A 83 16.34 -9.10 -9.34
N PHE A 84 15.39 -9.02 -8.41
CA PHE A 84 14.32 -8.05 -8.40
C PHE A 84 14.20 -7.38 -7.02
N ASP A 85 14.28 -6.05 -6.98
CA ASP A 85 14.07 -5.21 -5.80
C ASP A 85 12.57 -5.03 -5.53
N ARG A 86 11.89 -6.15 -5.27
CA ARG A 86 10.45 -6.24 -5.04
C ARG A 86 10.14 -7.19 -3.89
N SER A 87 9.01 -6.95 -3.21
CA SER A 87 8.52 -7.88 -2.18
C SER A 87 8.09 -9.20 -2.83
N SER A 88 8.48 -10.31 -2.20
CA SER A 88 8.06 -11.66 -2.56
C SER A 88 6.64 -12.01 -2.10
N ASP A 89 6.02 -11.20 -1.21
CA ASP A 89 4.74 -11.50 -0.54
C ASP A 89 3.65 -11.97 -1.52
N ASN A 90 3.54 -11.30 -2.66
CA ASN A 90 2.53 -11.57 -3.68
C ASN A 90 3.03 -12.47 -4.81
N PHE A 91 4.35 -12.72 -4.90
CA PHE A 91 4.98 -13.41 -6.04
C PHE A 91 4.43 -14.82 -6.27
N SER A 92 4.01 -15.49 -5.19
CA SER A 92 3.25 -16.74 -5.22
C SER A 92 2.08 -16.72 -6.20
N SER A 93 1.23 -15.70 -6.03
CA SER A 93 -0.01 -15.56 -6.80
C SER A 93 0.32 -15.30 -8.27
N ILE A 94 1.43 -14.61 -8.53
CA ILE A 94 1.97 -14.34 -9.88
C ILE A 94 2.47 -15.64 -10.54
N LEU A 95 3.17 -16.52 -9.81
CA LEU A 95 3.63 -17.81 -10.35
C LEU A 95 2.48 -18.76 -10.67
N VAL A 96 1.43 -18.80 -9.84
CA VAL A 96 0.25 -19.65 -10.05
C VAL A 96 -0.45 -19.33 -11.38
N VAL A 97 -0.46 -18.07 -11.82
CA VAL A 97 -0.95 -17.66 -13.17
C VAL A 97 -0.27 -18.44 -14.30
N GLY A 98 1.01 -18.80 -14.15
CA GLY A 98 1.76 -19.55 -15.17
C GLY A 98 1.39 -21.03 -15.29
N GLU A 99 0.88 -21.63 -14.21
CA GLU A 99 0.44 -23.04 -14.22
C GLU A 99 -0.98 -23.19 -14.79
N ILE A 100 -1.83 -22.17 -14.59
CA ILE A 100 -3.23 -22.08 -15.02
C ILE A 100 -3.44 -22.24 -16.54
N THR A 101 -2.45 -21.85 -17.37
CA THR A 101 -2.54 -21.97 -18.83
C THR A 101 -2.69 -23.41 -19.35
N PHE A 102 -2.57 -24.44 -18.50
CA PHE A 102 -2.56 -25.84 -18.94
C PHE A 102 -3.81 -26.67 -18.59
N GLU A 103 -4.52 -26.42 -17.48
CA GLU A 103 -5.61 -27.34 -17.06
C GLU A 103 -6.85 -26.68 -16.44
N THR A 104 -6.77 -25.48 -15.87
CA THR A 104 -7.93 -24.79 -15.26
C THR A 104 -7.68 -23.29 -15.28
N ASN A 105 -8.59 -22.55 -15.91
CA ASN A 105 -8.47 -21.17 -16.37
C ASN A 105 -8.44 -20.09 -15.26
N ASN A 106 -8.04 -20.44 -14.04
CA ASN A 106 -8.60 -19.81 -12.86
C ASN A 106 -7.53 -19.16 -11.97
N PHE A 107 -7.22 -17.86 -12.18
CA PHE A 107 -6.34 -17.09 -11.28
C PHE A 107 -7.06 -16.77 -9.97
N HIS A 108 -6.64 -17.45 -8.90
CA HIS A 108 -7.11 -17.22 -7.55
C HIS A 108 -6.04 -16.52 -6.70
N LEU A 109 -6.49 -15.60 -5.84
CA LEU A 109 -5.66 -14.98 -4.82
C LEU A 109 -5.70 -15.83 -3.54
N SER A 110 -4.55 -16.25 -3.03
CA SER A 110 -4.47 -17.07 -1.81
C SER A 110 -4.71 -16.25 -0.53
N SER A 111 -4.18 -15.02 -0.50
CA SER A 111 -4.36 -14.06 0.58
C SER A 111 -4.25 -12.66 -0.03
N ILE A 112 -5.24 -11.81 0.24
CA ILE A 112 -5.22 -10.42 -0.22
C ILE A 112 -4.61 -9.61 0.93
N GLY A 113 -3.34 -9.22 0.78
CA GLY A 113 -2.74 -8.16 1.59
C GLY A 113 -3.36 -6.81 1.26
N CYS A 114 -2.59 -5.72 1.20
CA CYS A 114 -3.11 -4.47 0.67
C CYS A 114 -3.45 -4.63 -0.82
N ALA A 115 -4.72 -4.44 -1.21
CA ALA A 115 -5.15 -4.58 -2.60
C ALA A 115 -4.40 -3.63 -3.55
N LEU A 116 -4.04 -2.42 -3.09
CA LEU A 116 -3.23 -1.48 -3.88
C LEU A 116 -1.81 -1.96 -4.11
N VAL A 117 -1.22 -2.70 -3.17
CA VAL A 117 0.11 -3.29 -3.34
C VAL A 117 0.03 -4.41 -4.37
N LEU A 118 -0.95 -5.31 -4.22
CA LEU A 118 -1.19 -6.36 -5.21
C LEU A 118 -1.43 -5.80 -6.61
N LYS A 119 -2.21 -4.72 -6.74
CA LYS A 119 -2.43 -4.05 -8.03
C LYS A 119 -1.11 -3.64 -8.69
N LYS A 120 -0.23 -2.98 -7.95
CA LYS A 120 1.09 -2.57 -8.45
C LYS A 120 1.97 -3.75 -8.81
N ASP A 121 1.88 -4.84 -8.05
CA ASP A 121 2.64 -6.05 -8.35
C ASP A 121 2.12 -6.69 -9.66
N LEU A 122 0.81 -6.83 -9.85
CA LEU A 122 0.23 -7.32 -11.10
C LEU A 122 0.67 -6.47 -12.30
N GLU A 123 0.60 -5.14 -12.18
CA GLU A 123 1.10 -4.20 -13.19
C GLU A 123 2.60 -4.39 -13.46
N TYR A 124 3.42 -4.54 -12.40
CA TYR A 124 4.86 -4.75 -12.51
C TYR A 124 5.20 -6.04 -13.27
N TRP A 125 4.54 -7.15 -12.92
CA TRP A 125 4.77 -8.45 -13.56
C TRP A 125 4.07 -8.57 -14.92
N GLY A 126 3.25 -7.60 -15.31
CA GLY A 126 2.53 -7.58 -16.59
C GLY A 126 1.42 -8.63 -16.65
N ILE A 127 0.72 -8.82 -15.54
CA ILE A 127 -0.45 -9.70 -15.44
C ILE A 127 -1.70 -8.82 -15.47
N ASP A 128 -2.63 -9.15 -16.35
CA ASP A 128 -3.91 -8.45 -16.45
C ASP A 128 -4.83 -8.85 -15.29
N GLU A 129 -5.39 -7.86 -14.61
CA GLU A 129 -6.38 -8.04 -13.53
C GLU A 129 -7.61 -8.84 -14.03
N LEU A 130 -7.93 -8.76 -15.32
CA LEU A 130 -9.05 -9.48 -15.94
C LEU A 130 -8.88 -11.00 -15.99
N LEU A 131 -7.66 -11.50 -15.79
CA LEU A 131 -7.43 -12.95 -15.69
C LEU A 131 -7.96 -13.52 -14.36
N MET A 132 -8.30 -12.65 -13.40
CA MET A 132 -8.77 -13.04 -12.08
C MET A 132 -10.16 -13.69 -12.14
N GLU A 133 -10.30 -14.80 -11.42
CA GLU A 133 -11.58 -15.48 -11.31
C GLU A 133 -12.62 -14.61 -10.60
N PRO A 134 -13.91 -14.73 -10.98
CA PRO A 134 -14.98 -13.96 -10.38
C PRO A 134 -15.01 -14.03 -8.84
N CYS A 135 -14.71 -15.18 -8.24
CA CYS A 135 -14.72 -15.33 -6.78
C CYS A 135 -13.64 -14.48 -6.07
N CYS A 136 -12.53 -14.17 -6.74
CA CYS A 136 -11.48 -13.29 -6.23
C CYS A 136 -11.73 -11.84 -6.64
N ALA A 137 -12.15 -11.61 -7.88
CA ALA A 137 -12.46 -10.28 -8.42
C ALA A 137 -13.54 -9.56 -7.61
N LEU A 138 -14.58 -10.28 -7.17
CA LEU A 138 -15.65 -9.74 -6.33
C LEU A 138 -15.18 -9.21 -4.98
N LYS A 139 -14.04 -9.69 -4.47
CA LYS A 139 -13.41 -9.19 -3.25
C LYS A 139 -12.37 -8.11 -3.56
N TYR A 140 -11.59 -8.30 -4.62
CA TYR A 140 -10.48 -7.42 -4.98
C TYR A 140 -10.92 -6.00 -5.36
N TYR A 141 -11.89 -5.84 -6.27
CA TYR A 141 -12.25 -4.50 -6.77
C TYR A 141 -12.85 -3.58 -5.71
N PRO A 142 -13.78 -4.03 -4.84
CA PRO A 142 -14.27 -3.20 -3.74
C PRO A 142 -13.15 -2.79 -2.76
N GLU A 143 -12.21 -3.69 -2.47
CA GLU A 143 -11.08 -3.41 -1.59
C GLU A 143 -10.17 -2.32 -2.16
N ILE A 144 -9.96 -2.31 -3.49
CA ILE A 144 -9.23 -1.23 -4.18
C ILE A 144 -9.93 0.11 -3.96
N GLU A 145 -11.25 0.18 -4.15
CA GLU A 145 -12.01 1.42 -3.99
C GLU A 145 -11.91 1.96 -2.55
N ILE A 146 -12.06 1.09 -1.56
CA ILE A 146 -11.91 1.44 -0.13
C ILE A 146 -10.50 1.99 0.11
N CYS A 147 -9.46 1.26 -0.30
CA CYS A 147 -8.08 1.66 -0.09
C CYS A 147 -7.74 3.00 -0.78
N VAL A 148 -8.29 3.27 -1.97
CA VAL A 148 -8.13 4.55 -2.67
C VAL A 148 -8.81 5.68 -1.86
N ASN A 149 -10.04 5.46 -1.43
CA ASN A 149 -10.81 6.45 -0.68
C ASN A 149 -10.14 6.80 0.66
N GLU A 150 -9.64 5.81 1.39
CA GLU A 150 -8.90 6.03 2.64
C GLU A 150 -7.62 6.84 2.38
N LYS A 151 -6.83 6.45 1.38
CA LYS A 151 -5.61 7.17 1.00
C LYS A 151 -5.91 8.62 0.61
N GLU A 152 -6.97 8.85 -0.16
CA GLU A 152 -7.40 10.21 -0.51
C GLU A 152 -7.87 11.00 0.71
N GLY A 153 -8.60 10.36 1.64
CA GLY A 153 -9.00 10.95 2.91
C GLY A 153 -7.79 11.42 3.72
N ASP A 154 -6.79 10.56 3.88
CA ASP A 154 -5.55 10.88 4.58
C ASP A 154 -4.78 12.03 3.93
N LEU A 155 -4.69 12.05 2.60
CA LEU A 155 -4.05 13.14 1.87
C LEU A 155 -4.79 14.46 2.07
N LYS A 156 -6.14 14.44 2.08
CA LYS A 156 -6.96 15.63 2.35
C LYS A 156 -6.78 16.13 3.78
N VAL A 157 -6.70 15.24 4.77
CA VAL A 157 -6.42 15.60 6.17
C VAL A 157 -5.02 16.24 6.28
N LYS A 158 -3.98 15.60 5.73
CA LYS A 158 -2.61 16.13 5.75
C LYS A 158 -2.49 17.47 5.03
N ALA A 159 -3.20 17.65 3.92
CA ALA A 159 -3.23 18.94 3.21
C ALA A 159 -3.84 20.05 4.09
N ARG A 160 -4.98 19.78 4.74
CA ARG A 160 -5.61 20.72 5.68
C ARG A 160 -4.74 21.01 6.90
N GLU A 161 -4.07 20.01 7.45
CA GLU A 161 -3.12 20.19 8.56
C GLU A 161 -1.95 21.08 8.14
N LYS A 162 -1.43 20.90 6.92
CA LYS A 162 -0.36 21.73 6.38
C LYS A 162 -0.82 23.17 6.15
N GLU A 163 -1.99 23.38 5.55
CA GLU A 163 -2.60 24.70 5.38
C GLU A 163 -2.79 25.39 6.73
N LYS A 164 -3.35 24.68 7.73
CA LYS A 164 -3.50 25.20 9.09
C LYS A 164 -2.15 25.56 9.71
N ALA A 165 -1.13 24.72 9.56
CA ALA A 165 0.21 25.00 10.08
C ALA A 165 0.88 26.21 9.40
N GLU A 166 0.60 26.45 8.12
CA GLU A 166 1.05 27.64 7.38
C GLU A 166 0.32 28.90 7.86
N GLU A 167 -1.00 28.83 8.06
CA GLU A 167 -1.80 29.93 8.63
C GLU A 167 -1.39 30.28 10.07
N GLU A 168 -1.03 29.27 10.87
CA GLU A 168 -0.58 29.40 12.26
C GLU A 168 0.92 29.76 12.38
N ASN A 169 1.64 29.94 11.27
CA ASN A 169 3.03 30.37 11.29
C ASN A 169 3.15 31.90 11.38
N PHE A 170 3.24 32.42 12.60
CA PHE A 170 3.36 33.86 12.87
C PHE A 170 4.80 34.41 12.75
N GLY A 171 5.76 33.61 12.28
CA GLY A 171 7.17 33.98 12.11
C GLY A 171 7.97 34.08 13.43
N ASP A 172 9.31 34.20 13.32
CA ASP A 172 10.22 34.11 14.48
C ASP A 172 10.53 35.47 15.16
N THR A 173 9.74 36.50 14.85
CA THR A 173 9.85 37.79 15.54
C THR A 173 9.37 37.67 16.99
N THR A 174 9.81 38.57 17.87
CA THR A 174 9.37 38.57 19.28
C THR A 174 7.85 38.66 19.43
N VAL A 175 7.18 39.47 18.60
CA VAL A 175 5.71 39.56 18.53
C VAL A 175 5.09 38.27 17.97
N GLY A 176 5.71 37.67 16.95
CA GLY A 176 5.30 36.38 16.39
C GLY A 176 5.33 35.26 17.42
N ARG A 177 6.38 35.19 18.26
CA ARG A 177 6.50 34.20 19.35
C ARG A 177 5.43 34.38 20.43
N ILE A 178 5.16 35.62 20.85
CA ILE A 178 4.09 35.91 21.84
C ILE A 178 2.72 35.53 21.26
N ARG A 179 2.46 35.89 20.00
CA ARG A 179 1.21 35.53 19.30
C ARG A 179 1.06 34.01 19.19
N SER A 180 2.12 33.30 18.83
CA SER A 180 2.13 31.83 18.74
C SER A 180 1.84 31.18 20.09
N TRP A 181 2.47 31.68 21.17
CA TRP A 181 2.20 31.20 22.53
C TRP A 181 0.74 31.41 22.93
N LEU A 182 0.19 32.61 22.68
CA LEU A 182 -1.20 32.90 23.01
C LEU A 182 -2.18 32.03 22.20
N TRP A 183 -1.93 31.87 20.90
CA TRP A 183 -2.72 31.00 20.03
C TRP A 183 -2.74 29.55 20.56
N ASN A 184 -1.57 29.02 20.93
CA ASN A 184 -1.45 27.67 21.49
C ASN A 184 -2.19 27.49 22.81
N VAL A 185 -2.17 28.48 23.70
CA VAL A 185 -2.89 28.42 24.99
C VAL A 185 -4.40 28.46 24.81
N LEU A 186 -4.89 29.18 23.80
CA LEU A 186 -6.32 29.32 23.54
C LEU A 186 -6.88 28.13 22.75
N GLU A 187 -6.27 27.82 21.60
CA GLU A 187 -6.81 26.87 20.62
C GLU A 187 -6.53 25.41 21.00
N TYR A 188 -5.40 25.15 21.68
CA TYR A 188 -4.92 23.79 21.93
C TYR A 188 -4.77 23.50 23.43
N PRO A 189 -5.83 22.97 24.10
CA PRO A 189 -5.85 22.79 25.55
C PRO A 189 -4.79 21.83 26.08
N TRP A 190 -4.26 20.93 25.26
CA TRP A 190 -3.22 19.98 25.66
C TRP A 190 -1.79 20.56 25.67
N THR A 191 -1.59 21.78 25.17
CA THR A 191 -0.24 22.38 25.05
C THR A 191 0.37 22.80 26.39
N SER A 192 -0.44 23.17 27.38
CA SER A 192 0.05 23.61 28.69
C SER A 192 -1.00 23.45 29.79
N ARG A 193 -0.56 23.46 31.05
CA ARG A 193 -1.48 23.42 32.21
C ARG A 193 -2.41 24.64 32.27
N LEU A 194 -1.93 25.81 31.81
CA LEU A 194 -2.75 27.01 31.67
C LEU A 194 -3.86 26.81 30.63
N ALA A 195 -3.54 26.22 29.48
CA ALA A 195 -4.51 25.92 28.43
C ALA A 195 -5.60 24.94 28.91
N GLN A 196 -5.22 23.89 29.64
CA GLN A 196 -6.16 22.94 30.27
C GLN A 196 -7.09 23.64 31.27
N PHE A 197 -6.53 24.51 32.11
CA PHE A 197 -7.31 25.29 33.07
C PHE A 197 -8.30 26.21 32.36
N MET A 198 -7.85 26.97 31.35
CA MET A 198 -8.72 27.87 30.58
C MET A 198 -9.84 27.12 29.85
N ALA A 199 -9.56 25.95 29.29
CA ALA A 199 -10.57 25.09 28.67
C ALA A 199 -11.58 24.55 29.68
N PHE A 200 -11.13 24.12 30.87
CA PHE A 200 -12.01 23.68 31.96
C PHE A 200 -12.94 24.81 32.42
N PHE A 201 -12.41 26.03 32.62
CA PHE A 201 -13.23 27.19 32.98
C PHE A 201 -14.22 27.60 31.88
N SER A 202 -13.83 27.45 30.61
CA SER A 202 -14.69 27.70 29.45
C SER A 202 -15.85 26.70 29.36
N LEU A 203 -15.62 25.43 29.69
CA LEU A 203 -16.65 24.37 29.66
C LEU A 203 -17.52 24.33 30.93
N GLY A 204 -16.95 24.66 32.09
CA GLY A 204 -17.62 24.59 33.40
C GLY A 204 -18.57 25.75 33.68
N ASN A 205 -18.37 26.90 33.02
CA ASN A 205 -19.29 28.03 33.10
C ASN A 205 -20.10 28.07 31.81
N GLY A 206 -21.38 27.64 31.83
CA GLY A 206 -22.31 27.56 30.69
C GLY A 206 -22.64 28.88 29.96
N ARG A 207 -21.73 29.85 29.94
CA ARG A 207 -21.71 31.03 29.09
C ARG A 207 -20.37 31.04 28.35
N GLY A 208 -20.33 30.29 27.25
CA GLY A 208 -19.14 30.09 26.44
C GLY A 208 -18.53 31.42 25.96
N ILE A 209 -17.34 31.72 26.47
CA ILE A 209 -16.49 32.84 26.03
C ILE A 209 -16.10 32.66 24.54
N TYR A 210 -16.14 31.42 24.04
CA TYR A 210 -15.91 31.07 22.63
C TYR A 210 -17.00 31.51 21.65
N SER A 211 -18.24 31.75 22.11
CA SER A 211 -19.31 32.24 21.23
C SER A 211 -19.05 33.65 20.69
N HIS A 212 -18.19 34.42 21.37
CA HIS A 212 -17.96 35.83 21.05
C HIS A 212 -16.65 36.11 20.28
N ILE A 213 -15.71 35.15 20.24
CA ILE A 213 -14.42 35.31 19.55
C ILE A 213 -14.46 34.79 18.10
N HIS A 214 -15.23 33.75 17.80
CA HIS A 214 -15.41 33.27 16.41
C HIS A 214 -16.18 34.25 15.50
N HIS A 215 -16.83 35.26 16.06
CA HIS A 215 -17.62 36.23 15.30
C HIS A 215 -16.81 37.36 14.67
N ILE A 216 -15.51 37.49 14.97
CA ILE A 216 -14.67 38.58 14.46
C ILE A 216 -13.87 38.18 13.20
N ASN A 217 -13.65 36.89 12.94
CA ASN A 217 -12.85 36.43 11.80
C ASN A 217 -13.62 35.95 10.56
N ASN A 218 -14.94 35.71 10.63
CA ASN A 218 -15.72 35.24 9.49
C ASN A 218 -16.73 36.29 9.01
N GLY A 219 -16.23 37.25 8.24
CA GLY A 219 -17.06 38.03 7.34
C GLY A 219 -17.70 37.12 6.28
N ARG A 220 -19.01 36.89 6.42
CA ARG A 220 -19.95 36.24 5.49
C ARG A 220 -19.76 34.73 5.25
N ILE A 221 -20.56 33.94 5.97
CA ILE A 221 -21.15 32.71 5.41
C ILE A 221 -22.67 32.78 5.63
N PRO A 222 -23.51 32.64 4.58
CA PRO A 222 -24.95 32.74 4.71
C PRO A 222 -25.53 31.50 5.41
N ARG A 223 -26.62 31.73 6.16
CA ARG A 223 -27.35 30.75 6.95
C ARG A 223 -27.80 29.55 6.09
N GLY A 224 -27.45 28.34 6.52
CA GLY A 224 -27.94 27.09 5.94
C GLY A 224 -27.96 25.98 6.99
N ASN A 225 -29.17 25.67 7.48
CA ASN A 225 -29.66 24.44 8.12
C ASN A 225 -28.75 23.62 9.05
N CYS A 226 -29.07 23.74 10.33
CA CYS A 226 -29.32 22.65 11.28
C CYS A 226 -28.55 21.33 11.11
N TYR A 227 -27.58 21.15 12.02
CA TYR A 227 -27.06 19.87 12.47
C TYR A 227 -28.17 18.81 12.64
N ARG A 228 -28.20 17.81 11.76
CA ARG A 228 -28.68 16.47 12.09
C ARG A 228 -27.47 15.65 12.51
N GLY A 229 -27.60 15.00 13.66
CA GLY A 229 -26.51 14.40 14.40
C GLY A 229 -25.82 13.23 13.70
N VAL A 230 -24.57 13.04 14.11
CA VAL A 230 -23.91 11.74 14.15
C VAL A 230 -23.17 11.69 15.48
N SER A 231 -23.53 10.70 16.29
CA SER A 231 -22.92 10.41 17.60
C SER A 231 -21.45 9.99 17.41
N PRO A 232 -20.53 10.29 18.34
CA PRO A 232 -19.18 9.75 18.29
C PRO A 232 -19.22 8.29 18.76
N PHE A 233 -18.82 7.37 17.89
CA PHE A 233 -18.40 6.03 18.27
C PHE A 233 -17.11 6.15 19.08
N TYR A 234 -17.15 5.73 20.34
CA TYR A 234 -15.97 5.54 21.16
C TYR A 234 -15.25 4.27 20.70
N TYR A 235 -14.00 4.41 20.26
CA TYR A 235 -13.04 3.31 20.27
C TYR A 235 -12.65 3.04 21.73
N ASN A 236 -12.88 1.83 22.21
CA ASN A 236 -12.17 1.27 23.34
C ASN A 236 -11.45 0.01 22.87
N TYR A 237 -10.21 -0.12 23.34
CA TYR A 237 -9.33 -1.27 23.23
C TYR A 237 -9.97 -2.57 23.72
#